data_AF-A0A3E0NMN0-F1
#
_entry.id   AF-A0A3E0NMN0-F1
#
_cell.length_a   1.000
_cell.length_b   1.000
_cell.length_c   1.000
_cell.angle_alpha   90.00
_cell.angle_beta   90.00
_cell.angle_gamma   90.00
#
_symmetry.space_group_name_H-M   'P 1'
#
loop_
_entity.id
_entity.type
_entity.pdbx_description
1 polymer ?
#
loop_
_entity_poly.entity_id
_entity_poly.type
_entity_poly.pdbx_seq_one_letter_code
_entity_poly.pdbx_strand_id
1 'polypeptide(L)' 'MQIDLDPSGGARQRYVEDCWVCCHPCVIVVEYDSEGAASVAVERE' A
#
# COMPACT_ATOMS: atom_id res chain seq x y z
N MET A 1 -9.63 -3.56 -6.65
CA MET A 1 -9.07 -2.65 -5.64
C MET A 1 -8.13 -1.71 -6.37
N GLN A 2 -8.30 -0.41 -6.16
CA GLN A 2 -7.42 0.63 -6.66
C GLN A 2 -7.09 1.50 -5.44
N ILE A 3 -5.83 1.91 -5.31
CA ILE A 3 -5.36 2.74 -4.19
C ILE A 3 -4.56 3.90 -4.74
N ASP A 4 -4.69 5.06 -4.11
CA ASP A 4 -3.86 6.22 -4.40
C ASP A 4 -2.66 6.22 -3.43
N LEU A 5 -1.47 6.45 -3.97
CA LEU A 5 -0.23 6.48 -3.20
C LEU A 5 0.22 7.93 -2.98
N ASP A 6 0.59 8.27 -1.74
CA ASP A 6 1.15 9.56 -1.39
C ASP A 6 2.65 9.44 -1.08
N PRO A 7 3.54 9.89 -1.98
CA PRO A 7 5.00 9.82 -1.76
C PRO A 7 5.48 10.63 -0.55
N SER A 8 4.68 11.57 -0.02
CA SER A 8 5.08 12.43 1.10
C SER A 8 5.20 11.69 2.44
N GLY A 9 4.61 10.49 2.55
CA GLY A 9 4.65 9.65 3.76
C GLY A 9 6.00 8.98 4.08
N GLY A 10 7.05 9.24 3.29
CA GLY A 10 8.39 8.68 3.47
C GLY A 10 8.65 7.43 2.62
N ALA A 11 9.87 6.89 2.72
CA ALA A 11 10.34 5.82 1.82
C ALA A 11 9.66 4.46 2.05
N ARG A 12 9.14 4.18 3.25
CA ARG A 12 8.39 2.95 3.56
C ARG A 12 7.09 3.31 4.25
N GLN A 13 5.98 2.88 3.67
CA GLN A 13 4.64 3.25 4.09
C GLN A 13 3.77 2.00 4.26
N ARG A 14 2.82 2.06 5.20
CA ARG A 14 1.89 0.97 5.50
C ARG A 14 0.47 1.51 5.54
N TYR A 15 -0.39 0.92 4.71
CA TYR A 15 -1.81 1.23 4.64
C TYR A 15 -2.62 0.01 5.07
N VAL A 16 -3.82 0.25 5.59
CA VAL A 16 -4.82 -0.79 5.83
C VAL A 16 -6.06 -0.35 5.11
N GLU A 17 -6.51 -1.16 4.16
CA GLU A 17 -7.67 -0.89 3.33
C GLU A 17 -8.58 -2.11 3.33
N ASP A 18 -9.89 -1.90 3.41
CA ASP A 18 -10.85 -3.00 3.37
C ASP A 18 -11.04 -3.52 1.94
N CYS A 19 -11.07 -4.83 1.77
CA CYS A 19 -11.39 -5.44 0.48
C CYS A 19 -12.85 -5.16 0.09
N TRP A 20 -13.08 -4.45 -1.02
CA TRP A 20 -14.43 -4.08 -1.48
C TRP A 20 -15.36 -5.25 -1.83
N VAL A 21 -14.84 -6.47 -1.87
CA VAL A 21 -15.59 -7.69 -2.17
C VAL A 21 -15.99 -8.44 -0.90
N CYS A 22 -15.10 -8.51 0.09
CA CYS A 22 -15.26 -9.39 1.25
C CYS A 22 -15.07 -8.71 2.61
N CYS A 23 -14.83 -7.39 2.65
CA CYS A 23 -14.62 -6.57 3.84
C CYS A 23 -13.52 -7.08 4.80
N HIS A 24 -12.59 -7.89 4.31
CA HIS A 24 -11.42 -8.28 5.09
C HIS A 24 -10.32 -7.22 4.90
N PRO A 25 -9.57 -6.89 5.97
CA PRO A 25 -8.50 -5.93 5.89
C PRO A 25 -7.38 -6.45 5.00
N CYS A 26 -6.91 -5.59 4.12
CA CYS A 26 -5.69 -5.78 3.35
C CYS A 26 -4.61 -4.85 3.93
N VAL A 27 -3.48 -5.43 4.32
CA VAL A 27 -2.28 -4.68 4.67
C VAL A 27 -1.49 -4.44 3.39
N ILE A 28 -1.25 -3.17 3.07
CA ILE A 28 -0.50 -2.77 1.90
C ILE A 28 0.79 -2.11 2.36
N VAL A 29 1.92 -2.63 1.88
CA VAL A 29 3.25 -2.08 2.13
C VAL A 29 3.78 -1.48 0.84
N VAL A 30 4.22 -0.23 0.92
CA VAL A 30 4.79 0.51 -0.21
C VAL A 30 6.21 0.93 0.15
N GLU A 31 7.14 0.65 -0.75
CA GLU A 31 8.53 1.11 -0.64
C GLU A 31 8.90 1.93 -1.87
N TYR A 32 9.39 3.14 -1.65
CA TYR A 32 9.96 4.00 -2.67
C TYR A 32 11.48 3.88 -2.67
N ASP A 33 12.06 3.68 -3.85
CA ASP A 33 13.51 3.77 -4.02
C ASP A 33 14.00 5.22 -4.22
N SER A 34 15.31 5.38 -4.39
CA SER A 34 15.93 6.69 -4.61
C SER A 34 15.56 7.35 -5.95
N GLU A 35 15.04 6.59 -6.91
CA GLU A 35 14.57 7.10 -8.21
C GLU A 35 13.06 7.43 -8.17
N GLY A 36 12.39 7.13 -7.05
CA GLY A 36 10.97 7.38 -6.83
C GLY A 36 10.07 6.26 -7.34
N ALA A 37 10.62 5.10 -7.73
CA ALA A 37 9.80 3.97 -8.13
C ALA A 37 9.20 3.29 -6.89
N ALA A 38 7.92 2.93 -6.98
CA ALA A 38 7.19 2.29 -5.90
C ALA A 38 7.14 0.77 -6.10
N SER A 39 7.56 0.02 -5.08
CA SER A 39 7.29 -1.42 -4.94
C SER A 39 6.14 -1.62 -3.97
N VAL A 40 5.17 -2.47 -4.35
CA VAL A 40 3.94 -2.67 -3.57
C VAL A 40 3.78 -4.15 -3.23
N ALA A 41 3.58 -4.45 -1.94
CA ALA A 41 3.23 -5.77 -1.44
C ALA A 41 1.87 -5.70 -0.73
N VAL A 42 1.06 -6.75 -0.88
CA VAL A 42 -0.28 -6.83 -0.29
C VAL A 42 -0.44 -8.16 0.44
N GLU A 43 -0.82 -8.08 1.70
CA GLU A 43 -1.13 -9.22 2.56
C GLU A 43 -2.60 -9.14 3.00
N ARG A 44 -3.28 -10.29 3.04
CA ARG A 44 -4.65 -10.40 3.53
C ARG A 44 -4.64 -11.01 4.93
N GLU A 45 -5.43 -10.43 5.82
CA GLU A 45 -5.66 -10.93 7.18
C GLU A 45 -7.10 -11.45 7.36
#